data_AF-A0A5I1UWD1-F1
#
_entry.id   AF-A0A5I1UWD1-F1
#
_cell.length_a   1.000
_cell.length_b   1.000
_cell.length_c   1.000
_cell.angle_alpha   90.00
_cell.angle_beta   90.00
_cell.angle_gamma   90.00
#
_symmetry.space_group_name_H-M   'P 1'
#
loop_
_entity.id
_entity.type
_entity.pdbx_description
1 polymer ?
#
loop_
_entity_poly.entity_id
_entity_poly.type
_entity_poly.pdbx_seq_one_letter_code
_entity_poly.pdbx_strand_id
1 'polypeptide(L)'
;MANWQHIDELHDISADLPRFTLAFRELSTRLGLQISALEADHISLRCHQNTTAERWRRGFEQCGELLSENIINGRPICLFKLHEPVCVEHWRFSVIELPWPGEKRYPHEGWEHIEIVLPGEPETLNARALALLSDEGLSQPGIVVKTSSPQGEHERLPNPTLAVTDGRITVKFHPWSIEAIVASEQAAH
;
A
#
# COMPACT_ATOMS: atom_id res chain seq x y z
N MET A 1 -18.85 13.77 7.72
CA MET A 1 -18.13 12.48 7.87
C MET A 1 -16.96 12.73 8.83
N ALA A 2 -16.60 11.78 9.67
CA ALA A 2 -15.49 11.98 10.61
C ALA A 2 -14.15 11.87 9.86
N ASN A 3 -13.24 12.83 10.09
CA ASN A 3 -11.87 12.76 9.61
C ASN A 3 -11.12 11.65 10.37
N TRP A 4 -10.40 10.79 9.67
CA TRP A 4 -9.69 9.63 10.26
C TRP A 4 -8.69 10.02 11.37
N GLN A 5 -8.14 11.24 11.32
CA GLN A 5 -7.20 11.76 12.34
C GLN A 5 -7.87 12.10 13.67
N HIS A 6 -9.21 12.18 13.72
CA HIS A 6 -9.98 12.43 14.93
C HIS A 6 -10.66 11.17 15.49
N ILE A 7 -10.35 9.98 14.94
CA ILE A 7 -10.87 8.71 15.43
C ILE A 7 -9.91 8.14 16.47
N ASP A 8 -10.41 7.88 17.69
CA ASP A 8 -9.59 7.41 18.82
C ASP A 8 -8.83 6.12 18.50
N GLU A 9 -9.47 5.17 17.80
CA GLU A 9 -8.85 3.91 17.41
C GLU A 9 -7.68 4.07 16.42
N LEU A 10 -7.61 5.20 15.69
CA LEU A 10 -6.62 5.48 14.65
C LEU A 10 -5.56 6.50 15.10
N HIS A 11 -5.57 6.91 16.38
CA HIS A 11 -4.67 7.95 16.88
C HIS A 11 -3.18 7.60 16.68
N ASP A 12 -2.81 6.33 16.87
CA ASP A 12 -1.44 5.86 16.70
C ASP A 12 -0.95 5.99 15.25
N ILE A 13 -1.76 5.61 14.26
CA ILE A 13 -1.40 5.76 12.85
C ILE A 13 -1.47 7.21 12.38
N SER A 14 -2.30 8.05 13.01
CA SER A 14 -2.28 9.50 12.78
C SER A 14 -0.96 10.11 13.23
N ALA A 15 -0.50 9.76 14.43
CA ALA A 15 0.78 10.19 14.97
C ALA A 15 1.99 9.61 14.21
N ASP A 16 1.84 8.44 13.59
CA ASP A 16 2.89 7.78 12.81
C ASP A 16 3.09 8.38 11.39
N LEU A 17 2.07 9.05 10.83
CA LEU A 17 2.10 9.54 9.45
C LEU A 17 3.29 10.47 9.13
N PRO A 18 3.69 11.43 10.00
CA PRO A 18 4.87 12.25 9.75
C PRO A 18 6.17 11.45 9.60
N ARG A 19 6.34 10.36 10.37
CA ARG A 19 7.50 9.45 10.25
C ARG A 19 7.49 8.77 8.88
N PHE A 20 6.32 8.27 8.46
CA PHE A 20 6.18 7.62 7.17
C PHE A 20 6.46 8.57 6.00
N THR A 21 5.89 9.78 6.03
CA THR A 21 6.10 10.80 4.99
C THR A 21 7.58 11.16 4.85
N LEU A 22 8.30 11.33 5.96
CA LEU A 22 9.74 11.57 5.92
C LEU A 22 10.50 10.39 5.30
N ALA A 23 10.24 9.17 5.77
CA ALA A 23 10.89 7.97 5.24
C ALA A 23 10.60 7.79 3.74
N PHE A 24 9.38 8.07 3.31
CA PHE A 24 8.97 8.02 1.91
C PHE A 24 9.72 9.03 1.04
N ARG A 25 9.85 10.27 1.52
CA ARG A 25 10.65 11.29 0.83
C ARG A 25 12.11 10.89 0.72
N GLU A 26 12.70 10.39 1.80
CA GLU A 26 14.09 9.92 1.82
C GLU A 26 14.31 8.77 0.83
N LEU A 27 13.44 7.75 0.84
CA LEU A 27 13.54 6.63 -0.10
C LEU A 27 13.36 7.08 -1.55
N SER A 28 12.34 7.89 -1.85
CA SER A 28 12.11 8.40 -3.21
C SER A 28 13.28 9.22 -3.72
N THR A 29 13.87 10.06 -2.86
CA THR A 29 15.06 10.84 -3.19
C THR A 29 16.25 9.93 -3.48
N ARG A 30 16.50 8.93 -2.63
CA ARG A 30 17.60 7.97 -2.81
C ARG A 30 17.44 7.18 -4.11
N LEU A 31 16.22 6.81 -4.48
CA LEU A 31 15.93 6.08 -5.70
C LEU A 31 15.96 6.96 -6.96
N GLY A 32 15.97 8.29 -6.82
CA GLY A 32 15.78 9.21 -7.95
C GLY A 32 14.36 9.16 -8.54
N LEU A 33 13.39 8.66 -7.76
CA LEU A 33 12.01 8.46 -8.19
C LEU A 33 11.28 9.81 -8.29
N GLN A 34 10.85 10.18 -9.50
CA GLN A 34 10.06 11.39 -9.74
C GLN A 34 8.57 11.10 -9.52
N ILE A 35 8.03 11.56 -8.39
CA ILE A 35 6.68 11.18 -7.95
C ILE A 35 5.55 11.99 -8.60
N SER A 36 5.81 13.20 -9.12
CA SER A 36 4.79 14.15 -9.56
C SER A 36 3.93 13.67 -10.75
N ALA A 37 4.44 12.73 -11.55
CA ALA A 37 3.74 12.18 -12.72
C ALA A 37 3.12 10.79 -12.45
N LEU A 38 3.24 10.29 -11.21
CA LEU A 38 2.82 8.95 -10.84
C LEU A 38 1.47 8.98 -10.12
N GLU A 39 0.69 7.93 -10.35
CA GLU A 39 -0.63 7.76 -9.76
C GLU A 39 -0.53 6.86 -8.52
N ALA A 40 -0.80 7.45 -7.36
CA ALA A 40 -0.93 6.73 -6.11
C ALA A 40 -2.24 5.94 -6.07
N ASP A 41 -2.17 4.64 -5.80
CA ASP A 41 -3.35 3.76 -5.69
C ASP A 41 -3.87 3.72 -4.25
N HIS A 42 -3.08 3.12 -3.36
CA HIS A 42 -3.42 2.92 -1.97
C HIS A 42 -2.18 2.98 -1.07
N ILE A 43 -2.43 3.20 0.22
CA ILE A 43 -1.41 3.17 1.28
C ILE A 43 -1.73 2.06 2.26
N SER A 44 -0.71 1.40 2.78
CA SER A 44 -0.87 0.14 3.49
C SER A 44 -0.23 0.16 4.86
N LEU A 45 -0.97 -0.42 5.81
CA LEU A 45 -0.51 -0.63 7.18
C LEU A 45 0.15 -2.01 7.34
N ARG A 46 0.91 -2.15 8.43
CA ARG A 46 1.30 -3.46 8.98
C ARG A 46 1.08 -3.46 10.47
N CYS A 47 0.64 -4.60 10.98
CA CYS A 47 0.59 -4.90 12.41
C CYS A 47 1.08 -6.34 12.66
N HIS A 48 1.42 -6.62 13.91
CA HIS A 48 1.81 -7.94 14.39
C HIS A 48 0.90 -8.45 15.51
N GLN A 49 -0.10 -7.69 15.94
CA GLN A 49 -1.16 -8.13 16.87
C GLN A 49 -2.55 -8.10 16.22
N ASN A 50 -3.32 -9.17 16.38
CA ASN A 50 -4.71 -9.23 15.90
C ASN A 50 -5.58 -8.12 16.52
N THR A 51 -5.34 -7.81 17.80
CA THR A 51 -6.03 -6.73 18.53
C THR A 51 -5.76 -5.35 17.92
N THR A 52 -4.58 -5.13 17.34
CA THR A 52 -4.27 -3.90 16.61
C THR A 52 -5.06 -3.83 15.30
N ALA A 53 -5.09 -4.92 14.52
CA ALA A 53 -5.90 -4.99 13.30
C ALA A 53 -7.39 -4.76 13.58
N GLU A 54 -7.95 -5.40 14.61
CA GLU A 54 -9.34 -5.23 15.02
C GLU A 54 -9.66 -3.80 15.49
N ARG A 55 -8.72 -3.15 16.20
CA ARG A 55 -8.86 -1.76 16.59
C ARG A 55 -8.87 -0.85 15.37
N TRP A 56 -7.92 -0.99 14.46
CA TRP A 56 -7.89 -0.17 13.24
C TRP A 56 -9.09 -0.42 12.34
N ARG A 57 -9.56 -1.67 12.21
CA ARG A 57 -10.80 -2.00 11.47
C ARG A 57 -11.98 -1.18 12.00
N ARG A 58 -12.21 -1.21 13.33
CA ARG A 58 -13.27 -0.42 13.99
C ARG A 58 -13.10 1.08 13.78
N GLY A 59 -11.86 1.58 13.72
CA GLY A 59 -11.60 2.97 13.42
C GLY A 59 -11.95 3.34 11.98
N PHE A 60 -11.53 2.52 11.01
CA PHE A 60 -11.80 2.78 9.59
C PHE A 60 -13.28 2.67 9.23
N GLU A 61 -14.03 1.76 9.86
CA GLU A 61 -15.49 1.65 9.70
C GLU A 61 -16.24 2.93 10.17
N GLN A 62 -15.61 3.81 10.96
CA GLN A 62 -16.20 5.11 11.36
C GLN A 62 -15.94 6.24 10.34
N CYS A 63 -14.91 6.10 9.50
CA CYS A 63 -14.46 7.16 8.60
C CYS A 63 -14.33 6.73 7.13
N GLY A 64 -14.82 5.55 6.78
CA GLY A 64 -14.81 5.01 5.42
C GLY A 64 -15.72 3.79 5.26
N GLU A 65 -15.62 3.16 4.10
CA GLU A 65 -16.42 2.00 3.70
C GLU A 65 -15.49 0.83 3.33
N LEU A 66 -15.90 -0.40 3.65
CA LEU A 66 -15.18 -1.60 3.24
C LEU A 66 -15.42 -1.84 1.74
N LEU A 67 -14.36 -1.79 0.93
CA LEU A 67 -14.40 -2.12 -0.49
C LEU A 67 -14.35 -3.63 -0.71
N SER A 68 -13.44 -4.31 -0.01
CA SER A 68 -13.27 -5.75 -0.08
C SER A 68 -12.57 -6.29 1.16
N GLU A 69 -12.82 -7.57 1.44
CA GLU A 69 -12.13 -8.35 2.47
C GLU A 69 -11.81 -9.71 1.87
N ASN A 70 -10.54 -9.97 1.63
CA ASN A 70 -10.06 -11.18 0.99
C ASN A 70 -9.12 -11.95 1.93
N ILE A 71 -9.19 -13.29 1.90
CA ILE A 71 -8.23 -14.14 2.59
C ILE A 71 -7.01 -14.35 1.68
N ILE A 72 -5.87 -13.82 2.09
CA ILE A 72 -4.60 -13.91 1.34
C ILE A 72 -3.56 -14.55 2.25
N ASN A 73 -3.05 -15.72 1.85
CA ASN A 73 -2.12 -16.53 2.64
C ASN A 73 -2.64 -16.85 4.06
N GLY A 74 -3.92 -17.22 4.15
CA GLY A 74 -4.55 -17.68 5.40
C GLY A 74 -4.92 -16.58 6.41
N ARG A 75 -4.85 -15.31 6.02
CA ARG A 75 -5.23 -14.16 6.86
C ARG A 75 -6.12 -13.18 6.09
N PRO A 76 -7.00 -12.44 6.77
CA PRO A 76 -7.78 -11.39 6.13
C PRO A 76 -6.90 -10.18 5.78
N ILE A 77 -7.19 -9.60 4.61
CA ILE A 77 -6.72 -8.28 4.19
C ILE A 77 -7.96 -7.49 3.79
N CYS A 78 -8.19 -6.37 4.46
CA CYS A 78 -9.29 -5.46 4.18
C CYS A 78 -8.79 -4.26 3.37
N LEU A 79 -9.63 -3.79 2.46
CA LEU A 79 -9.44 -2.54 1.75
C LEU A 79 -10.56 -1.58 2.13
N PHE A 80 -10.20 -0.42 2.67
CA PHE A 80 -11.14 0.61 3.09
C PHE A 80 -11.03 1.84 2.19
N LYS A 81 -12.16 2.35 1.71
CA LYS A 81 -12.25 3.66 1.05
C LYS A 81 -12.66 4.70 2.07
N LEU A 82 -11.76 5.61 2.39
CA LEU A 82 -12.02 6.70 3.32
C LEU A 82 -12.84 7.81 2.68
N HIS A 83 -13.67 8.46 3.48
CA HIS A 83 -14.40 9.66 3.08
C HIS A 83 -13.46 10.86 2.91
N GLU A 84 -12.41 10.94 3.73
CA GLU A 84 -11.35 11.94 3.64
C GLU A 84 -9.99 11.24 3.51
N PRO A 85 -9.15 11.63 2.54
CA PRO A 85 -7.94 10.87 2.21
C PRO A 85 -6.82 11.07 3.23
N VAL A 86 -5.88 10.13 3.24
CA VAL A 86 -4.55 10.28 3.85
C VAL A 86 -3.66 11.06 2.88
N CYS A 87 -3.07 12.17 3.34
CA CYS A 87 -2.19 13.00 2.51
C CYS A 87 -0.72 12.63 2.75
N VAL A 88 0.01 12.29 1.68
CA VAL A 88 1.47 12.07 1.69
C VAL A 88 2.07 12.78 0.49
N GLU A 89 2.99 13.72 0.74
CA GLU A 89 3.47 14.66 -0.28
C GLU A 89 2.30 15.37 -0.99
N HIS A 90 2.17 15.20 -2.31
CA HIS A 90 1.07 15.76 -3.11
C HIS A 90 -0.09 14.77 -3.31
N TRP A 91 0.09 13.51 -2.91
CA TRP A 91 -0.92 12.47 -3.10
C TRP A 91 -1.99 12.49 -2.00
N ARG A 92 -3.17 12.03 -2.40
CA ARG A 92 -4.38 11.92 -1.58
C ARG A 92 -4.87 10.48 -1.65
N PHE A 93 -4.42 9.64 -0.74
CA PHE A 93 -4.78 8.23 -0.69
C PHE A 93 -6.17 8.07 -0.08
N SER A 94 -7.15 7.74 -0.93
CA SER A 94 -8.51 7.44 -0.46
C SER A 94 -8.67 5.97 -0.07
N VAL A 95 -7.78 5.07 -0.52
CA VAL A 95 -7.85 3.64 -0.19
C VAL A 95 -6.73 3.24 0.77
N ILE A 96 -7.11 2.51 1.83
CA ILE A 96 -6.20 1.97 2.83
C ILE A 96 -6.24 0.45 2.80
N GLU A 97 -5.07 -0.19 2.73
CA GLU A 97 -4.94 -1.63 2.95
C GLU A 97 -4.66 -1.91 4.44
N LEU A 98 -5.52 -2.72 5.05
CA LEU A 98 -5.39 -3.24 6.40
C LEU A 98 -5.20 -4.77 6.38
N PRO A 99 -3.94 -5.25 6.35
CA PRO A 99 -3.66 -6.67 6.46
C PRO A 99 -3.54 -7.11 7.93
N TRP A 100 -4.22 -8.20 8.30
CA TRP A 100 -4.00 -8.85 9.61
C TRP A 100 -2.57 -9.37 9.74
N PRO A 101 -2.05 -9.69 10.93
CA PRO A 101 -0.73 -10.31 11.07
C PRO A 101 -0.56 -11.56 10.19
N GLY A 102 0.60 -11.67 9.53
CA GLY A 102 0.97 -12.85 8.72
C GLY A 102 2.26 -13.51 9.22
N GLU A 103 2.83 -14.40 8.40
CA GLU A 103 4.05 -15.14 8.75
C GLU A 103 5.26 -14.20 8.96
N LYS A 104 5.44 -13.23 8.06
CA LYS A 104 6.46 -12.20 8.23
C LYS A 104 6.04 -11.24 9.34
N ARG A 105 6.87 -11.17 10.40
CA ARG A 105 6.66 -10.26 11.51
C ARG A 105 7.24 -8.87 11.22
N TYR A 106 6.42 -7.85 11.38
CA TYR A 106 6.80 -6.45 11.28
C TYR A 106 6.89 -5.87 12.69
N PRO A 107 8.09 -5.46 13.17
CA PRO A 107 8.25 -4.97 14.54
C PRO A 107 7.48 -3.68 14.81
N HIS A 108 7.38 -2.81 13.80
CA HIS A 108 6.62 -1.57 13.86
C HIS A 108 5.18 -1.82 13.41
N GLU A 109 4.22 -1.28 14.14
CA GLU A 109 2.81 -1.25 13.77
C GLU A 109 2.46 0.17 13.30
N GLY A 110 2.10 0.31 12.03
CA GLY A 110 1.74 1.58 11.42
C GLY A 110 1.92 1.56 9.90
N TRP A 111 2.19 2.72 9.30
CA TRP A 111 2.35 2.84 7.85
C TRP A 111 3.63 2.18 7.37
N GLU A 112 3.52 1.30 6.38
CA GLU A 112 4.66 0.50 5.90
C GLU A 112 4.97 0.71 4.43
N HIS A 113 3.96 0.82 3.58
CA HIS A 113 4.17 0.98 2.15
C HIS A 113 3.06 1.73 1.44
N ILE A 114 3.37 2.16 0.21
CA ILE A 114 2.41 2.67 -0.76
C ILE A 114 2.51 1.86 -2.05
N GLU A 115 1.42 1.82 -2.80
CA GLU A 115 1.37 1.23 -4.13
C GLU A 115 1.02 2.29 -5.18
N ILE A 116 1.69 2.21 -6.33
CA ILE A 116 1.60 3.13 -7.45
C ILE A 116 1.13 2.38 -8.68
N VAL A 117 0.10 2.89 -9.35
CA VAL A 117 -0.38 2.32 -10.61
C VAL A 117 0.57 2.72 -11.74
N LEU A 118 1.02 1.73 -12.50
CA LEU A 118 1.71 1.90 -13.78
C LEU A 118 0.90 1.25 -14.90
N PRO A 119 -0.03 1.99 -15.54
CA PRO A 119 -0.85 1.46 -16.61
C PRO A 119 -0.03 0.89 -17.77
N GLY A 120 -0.53 -0.17 -18.40
CA GLY A 120 0.10 -0.85 -19.53
C GLY A 120 0.15 -2.37 -19.33
N GLU A 121 0.78 -3.07 -20.26
CA GLU A 121 0.83 -4.54 -20.25
C GLU A 121 1.47 -5.07 -18.96
N PRO A 122 0.79 -5.97 -18.20
CA PRO A 122 1.30 -6.55 -16.96
C PRO A 122 2.69 -7.19 -17.11
N GLU A 123 2.96 -7.87 -18.22
CA GLU A 123 4.22 -8.56 -18.50
C GLU A 123 5.42 -7.60 -18.52
N THR A 124 5.18 -6.33 -18.83
CA THR A 124 6.21 -5.29 -18.90
C THR A 124 6.34 -4.47 -17.62
N LEU A 125 5.52 -4.73 -16.59
CA LEU A 125 5.48 -3.95 -15.35
C LEU A 125 6.87 -3.82 -14.72
N ASN A 126 7.57 -4.93 -14.51
CA ASN A 126 8.89 -4.91 -13.86
C ASN A 126 9.88 -4.02 -14.61
N ALA A 127 9.93 -4.11 -15.94
CA ALA A 127 10.81 -3.29 -16.76
C ALA A 127 10.44 -1.80 -16.70
N ARG A 128 9.14 -1.48 -16.78
CA ARG A 128 8.64 -0.10 -16.69
C ARG A 128 8.90 0.51 -15.32
N ALA A 129 8.68 -0.24 -14.24
CA ALA A 129 8.92 0.22 -12.88
C ALA A 129 10.42 0.45 -12.61
N LEU A 130 11.30 -0.47 -13.05
CA LEU A 130 12.75 -0.29 -12.92
C LEU A 130 13.26 0.93 -13.68
N ALA A 131 12.69 1.24 -14.85
CA ALA A 131 13.06 2.42 -15.64
C ALA A 131 12.74 3.76 -14.96
N LEU A 132 11.91 3.77 -13.91
CA LEU A 132 11.63 4.96 -13.09
C LEU A 132 12.67 5.20 -11.99
N LEU A 133 13.55 4.23 -11.76
CA LEU A 133 14.53 4.24 -10.69
C LEU A 133 15.92 4.48 -11.27
N SER A 134 16.72 5.32 -10.61
CA SER A 134 18.09 5.59 -11.03
C SER A 134 19.01 4.41 -10.74
N ASP A 135 20.00 4.19 -11.62
CA ASP A 135 21.05 3.19 -11.40
C ASP A 135 21.84 3.45 -10.11
N GLU A 136 22.11 4.73 -9.81
CA GLU A 136 22.74 5.15 -8.55
C GLU A 136 21.88 4.74 -7.35
N GLY A 137 20.57 5.01 -7.39
CA GLY A 137 19.65 4.65 -6.32
C GLY A 137 19.52 3.14 -6.12
N LEU A 138 19.40 2.38 -7.20
CA LEU A 138 19.30 0.92 -7.16
C LEU A 138 20.57 0.25 -6.64
N SER A 139 21.74 0.87 -6.82
CA SER A 139 23.03 0.34 -6.35
C SER A 139 23.38 0.74 -4.91
N GLN A 140 22.56 1.58 -4.25
CA GLN A 140 22.82 1.98 -2.87
C GLN A 140 22.70 0.80 -1.88
N PRO A 141 23.54 0.78 -0.83
CA PRO A 141 23.45 -0.24 0.21
C PRO A 141 22.10 -0.19 0.93
N GLY A 142 21.54 -1.37 1.19
CA GLY A 142 20.26 -1.55 1.88
C GLY A 142 19.02 -1.39 0.99
N ILE A 143 19.16 -0.98 -0.28
CA ILE A 143 18.05 -1.01 -1.24
C ILE A 143 17.86 -2.44 -1.76
N VAL A 144 16.63 -2.93 -1.70
CA VAL A 144 16.26 -4.27 -2.16
C VAL A 144 15.05 -4.17 -3.07
N VAL A 145 15.16 -4.80 -4.25
CA VAL A 145 14.06 -4.97 -5.20
C VAL A 145 13.52 -6.39 -5.09
N LYS A 146 12.19 -6.53 -5.06
CA LYS A 146 11.49 -7.82 -5.06
C LYS A 146 10.35 -7.78 -6.06
N THR A 147 10.09 -8.89 -6.71
CA THR A 147 8.95 -9.07 -7.61
C THR A 147 8.05 -10.16 -7.07
N SER A 148 6.75 -9.96 -7.15
CA SER A 148 5.73 -10.94 -6.78
C SER A 148 4.54 -10.83 -7.72
N SER A 149 3.75 -11.89 -7.84
CA SER A 149 2.43 -11.85 -8.47
C SER A 149 1.45 -12.45 -7.47
N PRO A 150 0.78 -11.64 -6.62
CA PRO A 150 -0.12 -12.15 -5.60
C PRO A 150 -1.32 -12.83 -6.25
N GLN A 151 -1.52 -14.12 -5.98
CA GLN A 151 -2.68 -14.86 -6.48
C GLN A 151 -3.77 -14.86 -5.40
N GLY A 152 -4.78 -14.00 -5.57
CA GLY A 152 -6.02 -14.07 -4.80
C GLY A 152 -6.90 -15.23 -5.28
N GLU A 153 -7.75 -15.76 -4.41
CA GLU A 153 -8.67 -16.87 -4.75
C GLU A 153 -9.57 -16.54 -5.96
N HIS A 154 -9.91 -15.26 -6.12
CA HIS A 154 -10.75 -14.74 -7.19
C HIS A 154 -9.97 -13.94 -8.25
N GLU A 155 -8.64 -14.05 -8.34
CA GLU A 155 -7.84 -13.25 -9.29
C GLU A 155 -8.39 -13.39 -10.73
N ARG A 156 -8.64 -12.24 -11.37
CA ARG A 156 -9.09 -12.15 -12.77
C ARG A 156 -8.13 -11.35 -13.65
N LEU A 157 -7.40 -10.42 -13.06
CA LEU A 157 -6.42 -9.58 -13.73
C LEU A 157 -5.03 -9.95 -13.23
N PRO A 158 -4.07 -10.31 -14.11
CA PRO A 158 -2.69 -10.51 -13.70
C PRO A 158 -2.15 -9.26 -13.02
N ASN A 159 -1.75 -9.39 -11.76
CA ASN A 159 -1.28 -8.26 -10.95
C ASN A 159 0.18 -8.41 -10.51
N PRO A 160 1.16 -8.45 -11.45
CA PRO A 160 2.56 -8.43 -11.08
C PRO A 160 2.89 -7.15 -10.32
N THR A 161 3.64 -7.30 -9.25
CA THR A 161 4.02 -6.23 -8.34
C THR A 161 5.54 -6.18 -8.24
N LEU A 162 6.12 -5.00 -8.48
CA LEU A 162 7.52 -4.71 -8.19
C LEU A 162 7.60 -3.87 -6.92
N ALA A 163 8.34 -4.34 -5.93
CA ALA A 163 8.54 -3.68 -4.65
C ALA A 163 10.00 -3.24 -4.48
N VAL A 164 10.21 -2.00 -4.08
CA VAL A 164 11.52 -1.47 -3.69
C VAL A 164 11.49 -0.99 -2.24
N THR A 165 12.44 -1.43 -1.44
CA THR A 165 12.49 -1.15 0.00
C THR A 165 13.90 -0.82 0.46
N ASP A 166 14.03 0.01 1.49
CA ASP A 166 15.26 0.22 2.26
C ASP A 166 15.29 -0.57 3.58
N GLY A 167 14.33 -1.48 3.77
CA GLY A 167 14.12 -2.23 5.00
C GLY A 167 13.28 -1.52 6.05
N ARG A 168 12.96 -0.22 5.89
CA ARG A 168 12.09 0.55 6.79
C ARG A 168 10.70 0.76 6.19
N ILE A 169 10.66 1.15 4.92
CA ILE A 169 9.42 1.31 4.16
C ILE A 169 9.56 0.69 2.77
N THR A 170 8.44 0.54 2.07
CA THR A 170 8.41 -0.02 0.71
C THR A 170 7.60 0.88 -0.23
N VAL A 171 8.05 1.02 -1.48
CA VAL A 171 7.25 1.55 -2.58
C VAL A 171 7.01 0.41 -3.55
N LYS A 172 5.75 0.22 -3.97
CA LYS A 172 5.40 -0.82 -4.93
C LYS A 172 4.76 -0.24 -6.17
N PHE A 173 4.86 -1.00 -7.25
CA PHE A 173 4.27 -0.69 -8.55
C PHE A 173 3.46 -1.88 -9.05
N HIS A 174 2.28 -1.62 -9.60
CA HIS A 174 1.39 -2.64 -10.16
C HIS A 174 0.57 -2.06 -11.33
N PRO A 175 0.00 -2.88 -12.23
CA PRO A 175 -0.64 -2.36 -13.45
C PRO A 175 -2.07 -1.84 -13.27
N TRP A 176 -2.75 -2.21 -12.19
CA TRP A 176 -4.18 -1.91 -11.98
C TRP A 176 -4.39 -1.15 -10.68
N SER A 177 -5.36 -0.23 -10.68
CA SER A 177 -5.87 0.31 -9.42
C SER A 177 -6.62 -0.77 -8.65
N ILE A 178 -6.65 -0.65 -7.34
CA ILE A 178 -7.33 -1.63 -6.50
C ILE A 178 -8.85 -1.63 -6.72
N GLU A 179 -9.43 -0.48 -7.07
CA GLU A 179 -10.85 -0.40 -7.46
C GLU A 179 -11.13 -1.18 -8.76
N ALA A 180 -10.20 -1.18 -9.73
CA ALA A 180 -10.33 -1.98 -10.94
C ALA A 180 -10.21 -3.48 -10.64
N ILE A 181 -9.32 -3.87 -9.73
CA ILE A 181 -9.19 -5.26 -9.25
C ILE A 181 -10.51 -5.70 -8.60
N VAL A 182 -11.02 -4.94 -7.63
CA VAL A 182 -12.28 -5.26 -6.93
C VAL A 182 -13.46 -5.35 -7.90
N ALA A 183 -13.57 -4.42 -8.86
CA ALA A 183 -14.63 -4.46 -9.87
C ALA A 183 -14.55 -5.73 -10.75
N SER A 184 -13.33 -6.17 -11.10
CA SER A 184 -13.13 -7.39 -11.89
C SER A 184 -13.54 -8.67 -11.15
N GLU A 185 -13.38 -8.69 -9.83
CA GLU A 185 -13.77 -9.81 -8.97
C GLU A 185 -15.29 -9.86 -8.77
N GLN A 186 -15.94 -8.70 -8.62
CA GLN A 186 -17.39 -8.59 -8.42
C GLN A 186 -18.22 -8.83 -9.69
N ALA A 187 -17.71 -8.46 -10.87
CA ALA A 187 -18.42 -8.65 -12.14
C ALA A 187 -18.56 -10.13 -12.58
N ALA A 188 -17.89 -11.05 -11.89
CA ALA A 188 -17.92 -12.48 -12.16
C ALA A 188 -19.03 -13.24 -11.39
N HIS A 189 -19.90 -12.53 -10.67
CA HIS A 189 -21.08 -13.05 -9.95
C HIS A 189 -22.38 -12.64 -10.65
#